data_AF-A0A9E2CHY1-F1
#
_entry.id   AF-A0A9E2CHY1-F1
#
_cell.length_a   1.000
_cell.length_b   1.000
_cell.length_c   1.000
_cell.angle_alpha   90.00
_cell.angle_beta   90.00
_cell.angle_gamma   90.00
#
_symmetry.space_group_name_H-M   'P 1'
#
loop_
_entity.id
_entity.type
_entity.pdbx_description
1 polymer ?
#
loop_
_entity_poly.entity_id
_entity_poly.type
_entity_poly.pdbx_seq_one_letter_code
_entity_poly.pdbx_strand_id
1 'polypeptide(L)'
;MYFSGTFLRTSLLASLVAIGFTPSAQGDVTYSTTTQFSGGTFINLNPNSDELQINTWAQTKTADPPVLPYLWVACSGRGTVVRIATADHYSPVDQKPVQAGDILGEYRAGPDACGSGPGFGQDPSRTTVDFDGNVWVANRANLEAFECEDDLCGHVVKIASGLAFQWVDRNCNGVLDTSTGLGDIRAWPNPDGLCTSDDVRFAQDELILLYQPILGTGTRTVAVDRENNVWIGGYDNGWHGLVDGQTGALLRDEGVLPCGGYGGVVDCHGVLWSARSLEDFDVLLRFDPNTVPPDPDCISIVNSYGLAVDTLGNIWNSQFQQQTVTKLCPAGGILGTFPSGGDGSRGVVVTPEDDDVWIANSFSNNVAHLPNEGQPLEATVSVGYEPTGVAVDSTGKIWVTNLSANNVARIDPVTNSIDLGPINLNLDPFQSWHGAAGPYNYSDMTGVNLYATIAPAGVWTVVADSGDVGTVWDRIHWAATIGAGTITVQARADNETYDLGEHRYIDIESNEALNCALTGQFLQIRVQLNTNCRQE
;
A
#
# COMPACT_ATOMS: atom_id res chain seq x y z
N MET A 1 -22.34 -5.57 7.87
CA MET A 1 -23.10 -4.31 8.01
C MET A 1 -23.99 -4.24 6.76
N TYR A 2 -25.31 -4.15 6.90
CA TYR A 2 -26.24 -4.14 5.76
C TYR A 2 -26.36 -2.71 5.21
N PHE A 3 -26.28 -2.53 3.89
CA PHE A 3 -26.30 -1.23 3.23
C PHE A 3 -27.40 -1.19 2.16
N SER A 4 -28.64 -0.93 2.56
CA SER A 4 -29.76 -0.88 1.62
C SER A 4 -30.11 0.52 1.13
N GLY A 5 -30.11 0.69 -0.20
CA GLY A 5 -30.66 1.87 -0.86
C GLY A 5 -29.91 2.35 -2.10
N THR A 6 -30.03 1.59 -3.18
CA THR A 6 -30.36 1.94 -4.58
C THR A 6 -29.78 3.23 -5.24
N PHE A 7 -29.15 3.02 -6.41
CA PHE A 7 -28.83 3.94 -7.52
C PHE A 7 -27.44 4.57 -7.52
N LEU A 8 -26.63 4.23 -8.54
CA LEU A 8 -25.72 5.17 -9.20
C LEU A 8 -26.33 5.50 -10.58
N ARG A 9 -26.69 6.76 -10.84
CA ARG A 9 -27.24 7.27 -12.12
C ARG A 9 -26.25 8.30 -12.68
N THR A 10 -25.70 8.07 -13.86
CA THR A 10 -25.07 9.12 -14.66
C THR A 10 -26.14 9.77 -15.54
N SER A 11 -26.15 11.10 -15.67
CA SER A 11 -27.09 11.79 -16.57
C SER A 11 -26.37 12.64 -17.60
N LEU A 12 -26.91 12.72 -18.81
CA LEU A 12 -26.40 13.53 -19.93
C LEU A 12 -27.34 14.70 -20.25
N LEU A 13 -26.79 15.89 -20.43
CA LEU A 13 -27.51 17.06 -20.93
C LEU A 13 -27.33 17.19 -22.45
N ALA A 14 -28.27 16.65 -23.22
CA ALA A 14 -28.40 16.98 -24.64
C ALA A 14 -29.06 18.36 -24.79
N SER A 15 -28.26 19.39 -25.09
CA SER A 15 -28.79 20.67 -25.57
C SER A 15 -28.49 20.81 -27.06
N LEU A 16 -29.50 20.51 -27.87
CA LEU A 16 -29.51 20.63 -29.32
C LEU A 16 -29.59 22.12 -29.72
N VAL A 17 -28.61 22.62 -30.47
CA VAL A 17 -28.85 23.62 -31.54
C VAL A 17 -28.08 23.14 -32.78
N ALA A 18 -28.84 22.80 -33.82
CA ALA A 18 -28.38 22.28 -35.12
C ALA A 18 -27.26 23.17 -35.72
N ILE A 19 -26.26 22.63 -36.43
CA ILE A 19 -26.37 22.03 -37.78
C ILE A 19 -25.26 20.97 -37.97
N GLY A 20 -25.65 19.77 -38.42
CA GLY A 20 -24.82 18.87 -39.23
C GLY A 20 -24.18 17.67 -38.53
N PHE A 21 -24.89 16.54 -38.58
CA PHE A 21 -24.48 15.14 -38.30
C PHE A 21 -24.30 14.71 -36.82
N THR A 22 -25.16 13.79 -36.39
CA THR A 22 -25.08 12.98 -35.14
C THR A 22 -24.33 11.66 -35.37
N PRO A 23 -23.75 11.08 -34.31
CA PRO A 23 -24.34 9.88 -33.70
C PRO A 23 -24.88 10.17 -32.30
N SER A 24 -25.56 9.18 -31.71
CA SER A 24 -26.33 9.29 -30.48
C SER A 24 -25.48 8.96 -29.24
N ALA A 25 -25.25 9.94 -28.37
CA ALA A 25 -24.75 9.66 -27.02
C ALA A 25 -25.73 8.72 -26.30
N GLN A 26 -25.22 7.60 -25.81
CA GLN A 26 -25.99 6.63 -25.03
C GLN A 26 -26.59 7.32 -23.80
N GLY A 27 -27.91 7.22 -23.57
CA GLY A 27 -28.58 7.85 -22.41
C GLY A 27 -28.05 7.36 -21.05
N ASP A 28 -28.53 7.95 -19.96
CA ASP A 28 -28.14 7.66 -18.56
C ASP A 28 -27.66 6.21 -18.31
N VAL A 29 -26.41 6.02 -17.88
CA VAL A 29 -25.91 4.71 -17.43
C VAL A 29 -26.24 4.56 -15.95
N THR A 30 -26.93 3.48 -15.60
CA THR A 30 -27.38 3.20 -14.23
C THR A 30 -26.81 1.88 -13.72
N TYR A 31 -26.29 1.91 -12.48
CA TYR A 31 -25.87 0.73 -11.72
C TYR A 31 -26.78 0.59 -10.50
N SER A 32 -27.65 -0.42 -10.52
CA SER A 32 -28.67 -0.66 -9.49
C SER A 32 -28.95 -2.13 -9.23
N THR A 33 -28.28 -3.05 -9.94
CA THR A 33 -28.42 -4.48 -9.74
C THR A 33 -27.07 -5.14 -9.56
N THR A 34 -27.04 -6.29 -8.90
CA THR A 34 -25.82 -7.10 -8.74
C THR A 34 -25.13 -7.30 -10.09
N THR A 35 -25.89 -7.65 -11.13
CA THR A 35 -25.36 -7.86 -12.49
C THR A 35 -24.71 -6.60 -13.08
N GLN A 36 -25.27 -5.42 -12.83
CA GLN A 36 -24.68 -4.17 -13.31
C GLN A 36 -23.39 -3.84 -12.56
N PHE A 37 -23.37 -4.00 -11.23
CA PHE A 37 -22.16 -3.80 -10.45
C PHE A 37 -21.04 -4.76 -10.85
N SER A 38 -21.37 -6.02 -11.16
CA SER A 38 -20.41 -7.04 -11.64
C SER A 38 -19.69 -6.66 -12.93
N GLY A 39 -20.12 -5.63 -13.66
CA GLY A 39 -19.38 -5.07 -14.79
C GLY A 39 -18.16 -4.22 -14.40
N GLY A 40 -17.97 -3.94 -13.10
CA GLY A 40 -16.79 -3.26 -12.57
C GLY A 40 -15.76 -4.21 -11.96
N THR A 41 -14.67 -3.63 -11.48
CA THR A 41 -13.60 -4.29 -10.72
C THR A 41 -13.78 -4.01 -9.23
N PHE A 42 -13.46 -4.98 -8.38
CA PHE A 42 -13.66 -4.89 -6.93
C PHE A 42 -12.34 -5.13 -6.18
N ILE A 43 -12.11 -4.36 -5.13
CA ILE A 43 -11.14 -4.64 -4.08
C ILE A 43 -11.89 -4.64 -2.76
N ASN A 44 -11.93 -5.79 -2.09
CA ASN A 44 -12.62 -5.99 -0.81
C ASN A 44 -14.12 -5.57 -0.76
N LEU A 45 -14.76 -5.45 -1.93
CA LEU A 45 -16.21 -5.27 -2.08
C LEU A 45 -16.82 -6.46 -2.81
N ASN A 46 -18.09 -6.71 -2.56
CA ASN A 46 -18.91 -7.59 -3.36
C ASN A 46 -20.28 -6.94 -3.66
N PRO A 47 -20.86 -7.19 -4.86
CA PRO A 47 -22.25 -6.89 -5.10
C PRO A 47 -23.13 -8.05 -4.57
N ASN A 48 -24.09 -7.74 -3.71
CA ASN A 48 -25.01 -8.71 -3.14
C ASN A 48 -26.40 -8.09 -2.99
N SER A 49 -27.43 -8.80 -3.45
CA SER A 49 -28.83 -8.37 -3.33
C SER A 49 -29.05 -6.94 -3.85
N ASP A 50 -28.42 -6.62 -4.98
CA ASP A 50 -28.48 -5.31 -5.64
C ASP A 50 -27.82 -4.16 -4.85
N GLU A 51 -26.90 -4.48 -3.93
CA GLU A 51 -26.13 -3.53 -3.10
C GLU A 51 -24.63 -3.81 -3.19
N LEU A 52 -23.78 -2.78 -3.04
CA LEU A 52 -22.35 -2.95 -2.80
C LEU A 52 -22.08 -3.10 -1.30
N GLN A 53 -21.32 -4.13 -0.92
CA GLN A 53 -21.02 -4.44 0.48
C GLN A 53 -19.53 -4.73 0.66
N ILE A 54 -18.94 -4.23 1.74
CA ILE A 54 -17.59 -4.60 2.15
C ILE A 54 -17.58 -6.08 2.55
N ASN A 55 -16.59 -6.82 2.07
CA ASN A 55 -16.41 -8.22 2.41
C ASN A 55 -16.24 -8.38 3.92
N THR A 56 -16.94 -9.37 4.49
CA THR A 56 -16.51 -9.93 5.78
C THR A 56 -15.17 -10.63 5.62
N TRP A 57 -14.40 -10.78 6.70
CA TRP A 57 -13.12 -11.51 6.64
C TRP A 57 -13.26 -12.92 6.05
N ALA A 58 -14.34 -13.64 6.37
CA ALA A 58 -14.63 -14.95 5.78
C ALA A 58 -14.80 -14.90 4.24
N GLN A 59 -15.42 -13.84 3.72
CA GLN A 59 -15.54 -13.60 2.29
C GLN A 59 -14.19 -13.21 1.68
N THR A 60 -13.41 -12.34 2.35
CA THR A 60 -12.06 -11.94 1.91
C THR A 60 -11.13 -13.15 1.71
N LYS A 61 -11.16 -14.11 2.65
CA LYS A 61 -10.36 -15.35 2.57
C LYS A 61 -10.69 -16.26 1.39
N THR A 62 -11.89 -16.14 0.84
CA THR A 62 -12.40 -17.02 -0.22
C THR A 62 -12.75 -16.26 -1.50
N ALA A 63 -12.34 -14.99 -1.59
CA ALA A 63 -12.62 -14.14 -2.72
C ALA A 63 -11.90 -14.64 -3.98
N ASP A 64 -12.58 -14.55 -5.11
CA ASP A 64 -12.04 -14.84 -6.44
C ASP A 64 -12.39 -13.69 -7.40
N PRO A 65 -11.40 -12.90 -7.87
CA PRO A 65 -9.98 -12.99 -7.52
C PRO A 65 -9.71 -12.65 -6.03
N PRO A 66 -8.58 -13.09 -5.45
CA PRO A 66 -8.19 -12.76 -4.09
C PRO A 66 -8.04 -11.25 -3.89
N VAL A 67 -8.42 -10.75 -2.71
CA VAL A 67 -8.28 -9.33 -2.34
C VAL A 67 -6.80 -9.00 -2.19
N LEU A 68 -6.32 -7.97 -2.88
CA LEU A 68 -4.90 -7.55 -2.84
C LEU A 68 -3.93 -8.74 -3.00
N PRO A 69 -3.90 -9.39 -4.17
CA PRO A 69 -3.27 -10.70 -4.36
C PRO A 69 -1.74 -10.63 -4.47
N TYR A 70 -1.11 -9.58 -3.93
CA TYR A 70 0.31 -9.30 -4.11
C TYR A 70 1.04 -9.05 -2.78
N LEU A 71 2.22 -9.62 -2.66
CA LEU A 71 3.23 -9.30 -1.67
C LEU A 71 4.29 -8.41 -2.32
N TRP A 72 4.61 -7.27 -1.69
CA TRP A 72 5.62 -6.34 -2.16
C TRP A 72 6.88 -6.38 -1.29
N VAL A 73 7.99 -6.77 -1.89
CA VAL A 73 9.27 -7.01 -1.20
C VAL A 73 10.31 -6.00 -1.65
N ALA A 74 10.72 -5.10 -0.76
CA ALA A 74 11.81 -4.17 -1.03
C ALA A 74 13.14 -4.92 -1.05
N CYS A 75 13.82 -4.91 -2.20
CA CYS A 75 15.13 -5.50 -2.41
C CYS A 75 16.19 -4.42 -2.23
N SER A 76 16.59 -4.18 -0.98
CA SER A 76 17.52 -3.09 -0.63
C SER A 76 18.85 -3.21 -1.37
N GLY A 77 19.35 -4.43 -1.57
CA GLY A 77 20.63 -4.66 -2.24
C GLY A 77 20.63 -4.32 -3.73
N ARG A 78 19.44 -4.19 -4.34
CA ARG A 78 19.28 -3.88 -5.77
C ARG A 78 18.65 -2.53 -6.06
N GLY A 79 18.09 -1.85 -5.07
CA GLY A 79 17.34 -0.61 -5.32
C GLY A 79 16.00 -0.87 -6.01
N THR A 80 15.39 -2.02 -5.79
CA THR A 80 14.17 -2.46 -6.48
C THR A 80 13.10 -2.95 -5.51
N VAL A 81 11.88 -3.13 -6.01
CA VAL A 81 10.79 -3.81 -5.29
C VAL A 81 10.27 -4.95 -6.15
N VAL A 82 10.11 -6.13 -5.54
CA VAL A 82 9.59 -7.33 -6.21
C VAL A 82 8.12 -7.52 -5.84
N ARG A 83 7.27 -7.80 -6.84
CA ARG A 83 5.86 -8.16 -6.67
C ARG A 83 5.68 -9.67 -6.82
N ILE A 84 5.13 -10.32 -5.81
CA ILE A 84 4.92 -11.77 -5.75
C ILE A 84 3.43 -12.06 -5.59
N ALA A 85 2.87 -13.01 -6.35
CA ALA A 85 1.49 -13.44 -6.17
C ALA A 85 1.30 -14.16 -4.83
N THR A 86 0.30 -13.79 -4.04
CA THR A 86 0.01 -14.43 -2.74
C THR A 86 -0.89 -15.66 -2.86
N ALA A 87 -1.71 -15.71 -3.92
CA ALA A 87 -2.67 -16.77 -4.19
C ALA A 87 -2.82 -16.99 -5.69
N ASP A 88 -3.35 -18.16 -6.07
CA ASP A 88 -3.65 -18.49 -7.45
C ASP A 88 -4.77 -17.58 -7.97
N HIS A 89 -4.57 -16.91 -9.10
CA HIS A 89 -5.57 -16.05 -9.73
C HIS A 89 -5.24 -15.75 -11.20
N TYR A 90 -6.16 -15.14 -11.93
CA TYR A 90 -5.84 -14.53 -13.22
C TYR A 90 -5.30 -13.11 -13.00
N SER A 91 -4.04 -12.85 -13.39
CA SER A 91 -3.47 -11.50 -13.31
C SER A 91 -3.91 -10.68 -14.53
N PRO A 92 -4.65 -9.57 -14.33
CA PRO A 92 -5.03 -8.69 -15.43
C PRO A 92 -3.82 -7.94 -16.01
N VAL A 93 -2.78 -7.73 -15.19
CA VAL A 93 -1.52 -7.08 -15.58
C VAL A 93 -0.70 -7.98 -16.49
N ASP A 94 -0.53 -9.24 -16.10
CA ASP A 94 0.29 -10.21 -16.84
C ASP A 94 -0.50 -10.96 -17.92
N GLN A 95 -1.82 -10.73 -17.99
CA GLN A 95 -2.78 -11.38 -18.89
C GLN A 95 -2.73 -12.92 -18.88
N LYS A 96 -2.41 -13.51 -17.73
CA LYS A 96 -2.26 -14.97 -17.57
C LYS A 96 -2.70 -15.44 -16.18
N PRO A 97 -3.08 -16.72 -16.03
CA PRO A 97 -3.13 -17.36 -14.72
C PRO A 97 -1.76 -17.34 -14.06
N VAL A 98 -1.73 -17.03 -12.78
CA VAL A 98 -0.54 -17.02 -11.92
C VAL A 98 -0.79 -17.86 -10.68
N GLN A 99 0.27 -18.39 -10.09
CA GLN A 99 0.21 -19.23 -8.90
C GLN A 99 0.81 -18.50 -7.71
N ALA A 100 0.41 -18.89 -6.50
CA ALA A 100 1.03 -18.41 -5.28
C ALA A 100 2.56 -18.61 -5.32
N GLY A 101 3.31 -17.54 -5.11
CA GLY A 101 4.77 -17.51 -5.14
C GLY A 101 5.39 -17.15 -6.49
N ASP A 102 4.59 -16.99 -7.54
CA ASP A 102 5.08 -16.46 -8.82
C ASP A 102 5.59 -15.02 -8.63
N ILE A 103 6.83 -14.77 -9.06
CA ILE A 103 7.38 -13.42 -9.15
C ILE A 103 6.85 -12.79 -10.44
N LEU A 104 6.06 -11.73 -10.29
CA LEU A 104 5.34 -11.10 -11.40
C LEU A 104 6.08 -9.91 -11.99
N GLY A 105 6.94 -9.25 -11.22
CA GLY A 105 7.69 -8.09 -11.68
C GLY A 105 8.71 -7.63 -10.64
N GLU A 106 9.74 -6.94 -11.13
CA GLU A 106 10.73 -6.25 -10.31
C GLU A 106 10.92 -4.82 -10.83
N TYR A 107 10.65 -3.86 -9.95
CA TYR A 107 10.49 -2.44 -10.31
C TYR A 107 11.59 -1.62 -9.67
N ARG A 108 12.07 -0.58 -10.37
CA ARG A 108 13.03 0.37 -9.79
C ARG A 108 12.37 1.17 -8.67
N ALA A 109 13.11 1.35 -7.58
CA ALA A 109 12.65 2.18 -6.47
C ALA A 109 12.93 3.68 -6.68
N GLY A 110 13.61 4.06 -7.77
CA GLY A 110 13.88 5.44 -8.17
C GLY A 110 14.65 5.53 -9.49
N PRO A 111 14.90 6.75 -10.00
CA PRO A 111 15.63 6.97 -11.25
C PRO A 111 17.08 6.46 -11.19
N ASP A 112 17.63 6.19 -12.37
CA ASP A 112 19.03 5.78 -12.52
C ASP A 112 19.98 6.87 -11.98
N ALA A 113 21.10 6.43 -11.41
CA ALA A 113 22.13 7.28 -10.79
C ALA A 113 21.65 8.11 -9.57
N CYS A 114 20.42 7.93 -9.12
CA CYS A 114 19.95 8.43 -7.83
C CYS A 114 20.14 7.33 -6.77
N GLY A 115 21.05 7.57 -5.84
CA GLY A 115 21.52 6.58 -4.86
C GLY A 115 22.97 6.82 -4.43
N SER A 116 23.51 5.97 -3.56
CA SER A 116 24.85 6.15 -2.93
C SER A 116 26.04 5.81 -3.84
N GLY A 117 25.93 6.09 -5.14
CA GLY A 117 27.01 5.97 -6.13
C GLY A 117 26.72 5.00 -7.29
N PRO A 118 27.66 4.87 -8.26
CA PRO A 118 27.46 4.01 -9.44
C PRO A 118 27.32 2.54 -9.04
N GLY A 119 26.11 1.99 -9.19
CA GLY A 119 25.78 0.61 -8.84
C GLY A 119 25.23 0.42 -7.42
N PHE A 120 24.96 1.50 -6.69
CA PHE A 120 24.22 1.48 -5.43
C PHE A 120 22.79 1.96 -5.67
N GLY A 121 21.82 1.12 -5.31
CA GLY A 121 20.41 1.42 -5.46
C GLY A 121 19.92 2.45 -4.44
N GLN A 122 18.63 2.77 -4.52
CA GLN A 122 17.93 3.70 -3.62
C GLN A 122 17.76 3.17 -2.18
N ASP A 123 18.34 2.01 -1.85
CA ASP A 123 18.22 1.31 -0.58
C ASP A 123 16.76 1.23 -0.04
N PRO A 124 15.79 0.73 -0.83
CA PRO A 124 14.42 0.62 -0.39
C PRO A 124 14.33 -0.29 0.84
N SER A 125 13.53 0.12 1.82
CA SER A 125 13.59 -0.49 3.16
C SER A 125 12.26 -0.78 3.82
N ARG A 126 11.18 -0.18 3.32
CA ARG A 126 9.83 -0.30 3.87
C ARG A 126 8.81 -0.20 2.75
N THR A 127 7.74 -0.96 2.89
CA THR A 127 6.60 -0.95 1.99
C THR A 127 5.31 -0.81 2.78
N THR A 128 4.35 -0.09 2.22
CA THR A 128 2.96 -0.06 2.67
C THR A 128 2.07 -0.05 1.43
N VAL A 129 0.90 -0.67 1.50
CA VAL A 129 0.00 -0.84 0.36
C VAL A 129 -1.26 -0.02 0.60
N ASP A 130 -1.66 0.77 -0.40
CA ASP A 130 -2.81 1.67 -0.33
C ASP A 130 -4.14 0.95 -0.65
N PHE A 131 -5.28 1.66 -0.56
CA PHE A 131 -6.59 1.06 -0.87
C PHE A 131 -6.71 0.61 -2.33
N ASP A 132 -5.86 1.10 -3.20
CA ASP A 132 -5.85 0.72 -4.61
C ASP A 132 -4.92 -0.49 -4.87
N GLY A 133 -4.24 -0.98 -3.84
CA GLY A 133 -3.28 -2.08 -3.90
C GLY A 133 -1.89 -1.64 -4.34
N ASN A 134 -1.69 -0.34 -4.60
CA ASN A 134 -0.40 0.21 -4.99
C ASN A 134 0.54 0.20 -3.79
N VAL A 135 1.82 -0.07 -4.05
CA VAL A 135 2.84 -0.03 -3.01
C VAL A 135 3.48 1.35 -2.95
N TRP A 136 3.62 1.87 -1.75
CA TRP A 136 4.50 2.97 -1.40
C TRP A 136 5.76 2.42 -0.77
N VAL A 137 6.91 2.93 -1.21
CA VAL A 137 8.22 2.41 -0.84
C VAL A 137 9.08 3.54 -0.30
N ALA A 138 9.68 3.34 0.88
CA ALA A 138 10.63 4.27 1.48
C ALA A 138 12.08 3.95 1.07
N ASN A 139 12.78 4.94 0.51
CA ASN A 139 14.17 4.84 0.09
C ASN A 139 15.10 5.44 1.15
N ARG A 140 16.07 4.66 1.63
CA ARG A 140 17.01 5.11 2.68
C ARG A 140 18.23 5.81 2.13
N ALA A 141 18.60 5.54 0.87
CA ALA A 141 19.79 6.11 0.30
C ALA A 141 19.59 7.62 0.18
N ASN A 142 20.35 8.38 0.96
CA ASN A 142 20.46 9.82 0.78
C ASN A 142 21.38 10.06 -0.43
N LEU A 143 21.08 11.09 -1.21
CA LEU A 143 22.06 11.68 -2.13
C LEU A 143 23.31 12.05 -1.30
N GLU A 144 24.51 11.86 -1.85
CA GLU A 144 25.76 11.98 -1.09
C GLU A 144 25.75 13.22 -0.17
N ALA A 145 26.18 13.03 1.08
CA ALA A 145 26.03 13.91 2.24
C ALA A 145 26.56 15.36 2.12
N PHE A 146 27.02 15.79 0.94
CA PHE A 146 27.56 17.13 0.68
C PHE A 146 26.53 18.11 0.08
N GLU A 147 25.38 17.66 -0.39
CA GLU A 147 24.33 18.54 -0.96
C GLU A 147 23.11 18.73 -0.02
N CYS A 148 23.06 18.03 1.11
CA CYS A 148 21.88 17.95 1.98
C CYS A 148 21.80 19.00 3.10
N GLU A 149 22.54 20.11 3.04
CA GLU A 149 22.48 21.12 4.12
C GLU A 149 21.11 21.84 4.18
N ASP A 150 20.34 21.89 3.09
CA ASP A 150 19.01 22.54 3.04
C ASP A 150 17.96 21.90 2.08
N ASP A 151 18.25 20.74 1.44
CA ASP A 151 17.47 20.19 0.31
C ASP A 151 16.80 18.80 0.57
N LEU A 152 15.73 18.52 -0.17
CA LEU A 152 14.93 17.28 -0.14
C LEU A 152 15.80 16.03 -0.43
N CYS A 153 16.25 15.32 0.61
CA CYS A 153 17.20 14.20 0.47
C CYS A 153 16.57 12.80 0.65
N GLY A 154 15.32 12.72 1.11
CA GLY A 154 14.58 11.48 1.19
C GLY A 154 13.64 11.30 0.00
N HIS A 155 13.27 10.06 -0.30
CA HIS A 155 12.35 9.76 -1.40
C HIS A 155 11.39 8.64 -1.03
N VAL A 156 10.17 8.76 -1.53
CA VAL A 156 9.26 7.62 -1.66
C VAL A 156 8.88 7.42 -3.11
N VAL A 157 8.58 6.18 -3.48
CA VAL A 157 8.03 5.86 -4.80
C VAL A 157 6.69 5.15 -4.63
N LYS A 158 5.74 5.47 -5.51
CA LYS A 158 4.46 4.75 -5.63
C LYS A 158 4.51 3.88 -6.88
N ILE A 159 4.31 2.58 -6.72
CA ILE A 159 4.25 1.61 -7.83
C ILE A 159 2.87 0.96 -7.82
N ALA A 160 2.23 0.96 -8.98
CA ALA A 160 0.87 0.50 -9.10
C ALA A 160 0.75 -1.02 -8.97
N SER A 161 -0.37 -1.47 -8.41
CA SER A 161 -0.76 -2.88 -8.47
C SER A 161 -1.09 -3.33 -9.90
N GLY A 162 -1.47 -2.38 -10.75
CA GLY A 162 -2.07 -2.61 -12.06
C GLY A 162 -3.50 -3.19 -11.99
N LEU A 163 -4.07 -3.34 -10.79
CA LEU A 163 -5.50 -3.61 -10.63
C LEU A 163 -6.30 -2.40 -11.13
N ALA A 164 -7.50 -2.64 -11.65
CA ALA A 164 -8.46 -1.60 -12.05
C ALA A 164 -7.91 -0.48 -12.97
N PHE A 165 -7.00 -0.82 -13.90
CA PHE A 165 -6.39 0.14 -14.85
C PHE A 165 -5.57 1.26 -14.17
N GLN A 166 -4.84 0.91 -13.11
CA GLN A 166 -3.92 1.81 -12.44
C GLN A 166 -2.54 1.72 -13.08
N TRP A 167 -2.34 2.46 -14.18
CA TRP A 167 -1.07 2.65 -14.87
C TRP A 167 -1.17 3.88 -15.77
N VAL A 168 -0.07 4.34 -16.33
CA VAL A 168 -0.02 5.52 -17.23
C VAL A 168 0.66 5.11 -18.52
N ASP A 169 -0.04 5.19 -19.67
CA ASP A 169 0.52 4.93 -21.00
C ASP A 169 1.45 6.07 -21.44
N ARG A 170 2.68 6.09 -20.91
CA ARG A 170 3.58 7.23 -21.09
C ARG A 170 4.12 7.36 -22.50
N ASN A 171 4.11 6.28 -23.27
CA ASN A 171 4.63 6.28 -24.63
C ASN A 171 3.51 6.29 -25.69
N CYS A 172 2.25 6.33 -25.24
CA CYS A 172 1.04 6.41 -26.05
C CYS A 172 0.94 5.28 -27.09
N ASN A 173 1.31 4.05 -26.71
CA ASN A 173 1.26 2.89 -27.60
C ASN A 173 0.03 2.00 -27.40
N GLY A 174 -0.83 2.32 -26.43
CA GLY A 174 -2.07 1.63 -26.10
C GLY A 174 -1.88 0.32 -25.37
N VAL A 175 -0.68 0.00 -24.88
CA VAL A 175 -0.37 -1.25 -24.17
C VAL A 175 0.46 -0.99 -22.91
N LEU A 176 0.16 -1.71 -21.84
CA LEU A 176 0.93 -1.61 -20.61
C LEU A 176 2.37 -2.10 -20.80
N ASP A 177 3.31 -1.18 -20.71
CA ASP A 177 4.75 -1.43 -20.71
C ASP A 177 5.30 -1.54 -19.28
N THR A 178 5.39 -2.77 -18.77
CA THR A 178 5.84 -3.06 -17.40
C THR A 178 6.96 -4.09 -17.34
N SER A 179 7.71 -4.09 -16.26
CA SER A 179 8.70 -5.10 -15.87
C SER A 179 8.03 -6.46 -15.60
N THR A 180 8.57 -7.57 -16.11
CA THR A 180 7.95 -8.91 -16.01
C THR A 180 8.85 -9.98 -15.39
N GLY A 181 8.54 -10.34 -14.15
CA GLY A 181 9.33 -11.31 -13.38
C GLY A 181 10.61 -10.73 -12.76
N LEU A 182 11.45 -11.63 -12.24
CA LEU A 182 12.67 -11.28 -11.50
C LEU A 182 13.80 -10.90 -12.45
N GLY A 183 14.41 -9.73 -12.26
CA GLY A 183 15.54 -9.23 -13.04
C GLY A 183 15.21 -8.63 -14.41
N ASP A 184 13.97 -8.78 -14.89
CA ASP A 184 13.45 -8.03 -16.04
C ASP A 184 13.00 -6.66 -15.55
N ILE A 185 13.95 -5.74 -15.40
CA ILE A 185 13.72 -4.41 -14.83
C ILE A 185 13.80 -3.38 -15.95
N ARG A 186 12.69 -2.72 -16.25
CA ARG A 186 12.67 -1.61 -17.21
C ARG A 186 13.52 -0.44 -16.73
N ALA A 187 14.08 0.32 -17.67
CA ALA A 187 14.98 1.42 -17.32
C ALA A 187 14.20 2.63 -16.78
N TRP A 188 14.86 3.43 -15.95
CA TRP A 188 14.37 4.74 -15.57
C TRP A 188 15.48 5.76 -15.75
N PRO A 189 15.77 6.15 -17.01
CA PRO A 189 16.83 7.08 -17.30
C PRO A 189 16.63 8.40 -16.57
N ASN A 190 17.74 9.00 -16.15
CA ASN A 190 17.79 10.29 -15.48
C ASN A 190 18.64 11.27 -16.31
N PRO A 191 18.12 11.80 -17.43
CA PRO A 191 18.92 12.56 -18.40
C PRO A 191 19.32 13.96 -17.91
N ASP A 192 18.58 14.54 -16.96
CA ASP A 192 18.93 15.82 -16.32
C ASP A 192 19.84 15.63 -15.09
N GLY A 193 19.94 14.39 -14.58
CA GLY A 193 20.74 14.05 -13.40
C GLY A 193 20.12 14.56 -12.10
N LEU A 194 18.87 15.02 -12.13
CA LEU A 194 18.22 15.63 -10.97
C LEU A 194 17.46 14.56 -10.18
N CYS A 195 18.02 14.20 -9.04
CA CYS A 195 17.38 13.24 -8.14
C CYS A 195 16.33 13.87 -7.21
N THR A 196 16.25 15.19 -7.17
CA THR A 196 15.28 15.95 -6.38
C THR A 196 14.00 16.28 -7.17
N SER A 197 13.87 15.80 -8.41
CA SER A 197 12.67 15.97 -9.21
C SER A 197 11.63 14.91 -8.86
N ASP A 198 10.36 15.28 -8.85
CA ASP A 198 9.23 14.35 -8.68
C ASP A 198 8.80 13.65 -9.98
N ASP A 199 9.70 13.64 -10.96
CA ASP A 199 9.36 13.43 -12.36
C ASP A 199 9.53 11.97 -12.79
N VAL A 200 8.40 11.34 -13.06
CA VAL A 200 8.33 9.95 -13.54
C VAL A 200 8.25 9.84 -15.06
N ARG A 201 8.32 10.93 -15.83
CA ARG A 201 8.12 10.88 -17.31
C ARG A 201 9.16 10.02 -18.04
N PHE A 202 10.32 9.79 -17.44
CA PHE A 202 11.37 8.95 -18.01
C PHE A 202 11.30 7.49 -17.53
N ALA A 203 10.44 7.15 -16.57
CA ALA A 203 10.23 5.77 -16.18
C ALA A 203 9.62 4.99 -17.35
N GLN A 204 10.35 4.01 -17.88
CA GLN A 204 9.85 3.13 -18.94
C GLN A 204 8.87 2.08 -18.40
N ASP A 205 8.77 1.96 -17.08
CA ASP A 205 7.78 1.13 -16.42
C ASP A 205 6.53 1.95 -16.09
N GLU A 206 5.43 1.61 -16.74
CA GLU A 206 4.16 2.34 -16.67
C GLU A 206 3.37 2.11 -15.37
N LEU A 207 3.82 1.17 -14.53
CA LEU A 207 3.29 1.02 -13.17
C LEU A 207 3.95 1.99 -12.17
N ILE A 208 5.07 2.63 -12.48
CA ILE A 208 5.68 3.62 -11.58
C ILE A 208 4.85 4.91 -11.61
N LEU A 209 4.04 5.20 -10.59
CA LEU A 209 3.09 6.31 -10.63
C LEU A 209 3.66 7.64 -10.13
N LEU A 210 4.45 7.59 -9.05
CA LEU A 210 4.99 8.78 -8.39
C LEU A 210 6.41 8.50 -7.90
N TYR A 211 7.25 9.53 -7.95
CA TYR A 211 8.50 9.62 -7.22
C TYR A 211 8.44 10.91 -6.44
N GLN A 212 8.37 10.85 -5.11
CA GLN A 212 8.17 12.04 -4.30
C GLN A 212 9.40 12.32 -3.44
N PRO A 213 10.14 13.42 -3.71
CA PRO A 213 11.17 13.91 -2.81
C PRO A 213 10.54 14.46 -1.54
N ILE A 214 11.19 14.24 -0.40
CA ILE A 214 10.73 14.67 0.92
C ILE A 214 11.87 15.25 1.77
N LEU A 215 11.50 15.93 2.85
CA LEU A 215 12.46 16.54 3.79
C LEU A 215 13.09 15.51 4.76
N GLY A 216 12.47 14.34 4.94
CA GLY A 216 12.97 13.30 5.84
C GLY A 216 14.16 12.52 5.29
N THR A 217 15.34 12.65 5.90
CA THR A 217 16.54 11.91 5.49
C THR A 217 16.56 10.49 6.06
N GLY A 218 17.14 9.55 5.32
CA GLY A 218 17.11 8.14 5.68
C GLY A 218 15.66 7.65 5.80
N THR A 219 14.84 7.94 4.78
CA THR A 219 13.40 7.70 4.83
C THR A 219 13.10 6.24 5.13
N ARG A 220 12.28 6.01 6.16
CA ARG A 220 11.86 4.65 6.52
C ARG A 220 10.40 4.58 6.95
N THR A 221 9.89 5.53 7.74
CA THR A 221 8.47 5.53 8.08
C THR A 221 7.66 5.76 6.81
N VAL A 222 6.79 4.79 6.49
CA VAL A 222 5.72 4.90 5.50
C VAL A 222 4.49 4.19 6.06
N ALA A 223 3.35 4.88 6.09
CA ALA A 223 2.08 4.31 6.55
C ALA A 223 0.90 5.02 5.87
N VAL A 224 0.01 4.24 5.27
CA VAL A 224 -1.22 4.76 4.64
C VAL A 224 -2.26 5.06 5.71
N ASP A 225 -2.92 6.22 5.61
CA ASP A 225 -4.06 6.61 6.45
C ASP A 225 -5.41 6.23 5.82
N ARG A 226 -6.50 6.49 6.55
CA ARG A 226 -7.85 6.15 6.12
C ARG A 226 -8.37 7.01 4.96
N GLU A 227 -7.71 8.12 4.65
CA GLU A 227 -7.95 8.97 3.48
C GLU A 227 -7.16 8.52 2.25
N ASN A 228 -6.41 7.42 2.34
CA ASN A 228 -5.49 6.92 1.30
C ASN A 228 -4.24 7.81 1.11
N ASN A 229 -3.95 8.70 2.06
CA ASN A 229 -2.73 9.52 2.09
C ASN A 229 -1.63 8.80 2.85
N VAL A 230 -0.38 9.26 2.73
CA VAL A 230 0.78 8.53 3.25
C VAL A 230 1.57 9.37 4.23
N TRP A 231 1.64 8.91 5.47
CA TRP A 231 2.60 9.42 6.44
C TRP A 231 4.00 8.95 6.08
N ILE A 232 4.94 9.89 6.05
CA ILE A 232 6.33 9.63 5.74
C ILE A 232 7.22 10.20 6.86
N GLY A 233 8.30 9.50 7.20
CA GLY A 233 9.26 9.99 8.18
C GLY A 233 10.71 9.62 7.90
N GLY A 234 11.59 10.54 8.29
CA GLY A 234 13.05 10.41 8.19
C GLY A 234 13.65 9.85 9.48
N TYR A 235 14.44 8.79 9.37
CA TYR A 235 15.13 8.19 10.51
C TYR A 235 16.24 9.09 11.04
N ASP A 236 17.01 9.69 10.14
CA ASP A 236 18.24 10.40 10.52
C ASP A 236 17.92 11.76 11.14
N ASN A 237 16.88 12.45 10.67
CA ASN A 237 16.52 13.80 11.12
C ASN A 237 15.23 13.87 11.97
N GLY A 238 14.44 12.80 12.06
CA GLY A 238 13.19 12.77 12.84
C GLY A 238 12.03 13.54 12.22
N TRP A 239 12.17 13.99 10.97
CA TRP A 239 11.10 14.71 10.26
C TRP A 239 9.91 13.79 9.98
N HIS A 240 8.68 14.33 10.08
CA HIS A 240 7.46 13.65 9.68
C HIS A 240 6.55 14.58 8.88
N GLY A 241 5.85 14.01 7.89
CA GLY A 241 4.84 14.72 7.12
C GLY A 241 3.83 13.77 6.51
N LEU A 242 2.72 14.34 6.04
CA LEU A 242 1.65 13.63 5.34
C LEU A 242 1.64 14.08 3.88
N VAL A 243 1.75 13.14 2.95
CA VAL A 243 1.62 13.41 1.52
C VAL A 243 0.32 12.88 0.96
N ASP A 244 -0.20 13.59 -0.03
CA ASP A 244 -1.39 13.24 -0.78
C ASP A 244 -1.17 11.94 -1.56
N GLY A 245 -2.06 10.97 -1.36
CA GLY A 245 -1.93 9.63 -1.92
C GLY A 245 -2.03 9.55 -3.45
N GLN A 246 -2.56 10.59 -4.08
CA GLN A 246 -2.77 10.63 -5.53
C GLN A 246 -1.71 11.47 -6.24
N THR A 247 -1.26 12.56 -5.61
CA THR A 247 -0.42 13.57 -6.23
C THR A 247 1.00 13.62 -5.66
N GLY A 248 1.24 13.04 -4.49
CA GLY A 248 2.51 13.16 -3.76
C GLY A 248 2.70 14.51 -3.05
N ALA A 249 1.80 15.48 -3.26
CA ALA A 249 1.92 16.81 -2.67
C ALA A 249 1.90 16.74 -1.13
N LEU A 250 2.73 17.56 -0.48
CA LEU A 250 2.75 17.64 0.98
C LEU A 250 1.46 18.27 1.49
N LEU A 251 0.64 17.50 2.20
CA LEU A 251 -0.58 17.95 2.86
C LEU A 251 -0.30 18.55 4.23
N ARG A 252 0.68 17.97 4.95
CA ARG A 252 1.09 18.42 6.29
C ARG A 252 2.60 18.31 6.46
N ASP A 253 3.18 19.34 7.04
CA ASP A 253 4.56 19.36 7.51
C ASP A 253 4.56 19.46 9.03
N GLU A 254 4.88 18.36 9.72
CA GLU A 254 4.98 18.34 11.19
C GLU A 254 6.39 18.73 11.66
N GLY A 255 7.34 18.90 10.74
CA GLY A 255 8.73 19.15 11.05
C GLY A 255 9.36 17.98 11.81
N VAL A 256 10.35 18.31 12.65
CA VAL A 256 11.08 17.33 13.47
C VAL A 256 10.28 17.02 14.74
N LEU A 257 9.85 15.77 14.88
CA LEU A 257 9.19 15.27 16.09
C LEU A 257 10.21 14.77 17.12
N PRO A 258 9.87 14.77 18.43
CA PRO A 258 10.80 14.37 19.49
C PRO A 258 11.22 12.89 19.44
N CYS A 259 10.46 12.05 18.73
CA CYS A 259 10.72 10.62 18.56
C CYS A 259 10.11 10.10 17.25
N GLY A 260 10.29 8.80 16.96
CA GLY A 260 9.85 8.17 15.70
C GLY A 260 10.86 8.27 14.56
N GLY A 261 10.39 7.96 13.34
CA GLY A 261 11.15 8.11 12.09
C GLY A 261 11.71 6.81 11.50
N TYR A 262 11.66 5.68 12.23
CA TYR A 262 12.22 4.40 11.75
C TYR A 262 11.20 3.53 11.01
N GLY A 263 9.97 3.47 11.49
CA GLY A 263 8.90 2.68 10.92
C GLY A 263 7.58 3.15 11.48
N GLY A 264 6.47 2.93 10.77
CA GLY A 264 5.20 3.39 11.32
C GLY A 264 3.99 2.62 10.82
N VAL A 265 2.90 2.84 11.55
CA VAL A 265 1.53 2.43 11.24
C VAL A 265 0.61 3.58 11.66
N VAL A 266 -0.53 3.72 10.99
CA VAL A 266 -1.59 4.64 11.41
C VAL A 266 -2.71 3.78 11.98
N ASP A 267 -3.22 4.13 13.15
CA ASP A 267 -4.39 3.43 13.69
C ASP A 267 -5.70 3.95 13.08
N CYS A 268 -6.81 3.29 13.38
CA CYS A 268 -8.10 3.61 12.78
C CYS A 268 -8.59 5.04 13.12
N HIS A 269 -8.05 5.66 14.18
CA HIS A 269 -8.37 7.02 14.60
C HIS A 269 -7.52 8.09 13.90
N GLY A 270 -6.59 7.68 13.03
CA GLY A 270 -5.68 8.58 12.34
C GLY A 270 -4.48 8.99 13.20
N VAL A 271 -4.18 8.26 14.27
CA VAL A 271 -2.97 8.49 15.09
C VAL A 271 -1.80 7.78 14.43
N LEU A 272 -0.72 8.52 14.20
CA LEU A 272 0.53 7.97 13.70
C LEU A 272 1.32 7.34 14.85
N TRP A 273 1.71 6.09 14.68
CA TRP A 273 2.66 5.41 15.54
C TRP A 273 3.97 5.23 14.79
N SER A 274 5.09 5.61 15.39
CA SER A 274 6.39 5.44 14.75
C SER A 274 7.48 4.96 15.69
N ALA A 275 8.09 3.83 15.35
CA ALA A 275 9.21 3.28 16.10
C ALA A 275 10.46 4.16 15.93
N ARG A 276 11.32 4.12 16.94
CA ARG A 276 12.69 4.62 16.85
C ARG A 276 13.61 3.69 17.62
N SER A 277 14.66 3.21 16.95
CA SER A 277 15.78 2.52 17.58
C SER A 277 17.04 3.34 17.39
N LEU A 278 17.51 3.95 18.47
CA LEU A 278 18.79 4.67 18.59
C LEU A 278 19.30 4.47 20.01
N GLU A 279 20.60 4.28 20.17
CA GLU A 279 21.25 4.03 21.48
C GLU A 279 20.88 5.08 22.56
N ASP A 280 20.52 6.31 22.15
CA ASP A 280 20.14 7.42 23.05
C ASP A 280 18.62 7.74 23.06
N PHE A 281 17.80 7.17 22.17
CA PHE A 281 16.37 7.54 21.98
C PHE A 281 15.50 6.33 21.57
N ASP A 282 15.61 5.22 22.30
CA ASP A 282 14.73 4.08 22.14
C ASP A 282 13.33 4.38 22.71
N VAL A 283 12.49 4.95 21.85
CA VAL A 283 11.13 5.39 22.17
C VAL A 283 10.19 5.12 20.99
N LEU A 284 8.93 4.82 21.32
CA LEU A 284 7.83 4.70 20.38
C LEU A 284 7.08 6.03 20.34
N LEU A 285 7.01 6.66 19.16
CA LEU A 285 6.15 7.81 18.92
C LEU A 285 4.70 7.36 18.84
N ARG A 286 3.83 8.09 19.54
CA ARG A 286 2.39 8.16 19.30
C ARG A 286 2.04 9.62 19.03
N PHE A 287 1.48 9.91 17.86
CA PHE A 287 1.21 11.27 17.41
C PHE A 287 -0.21 11.40 16.88
N ASP A 288 -1.05 12.15 17.60
CA ASP A 288 -2.40 12.47 17.14
C ASP A 288 -2.40 13.84 16.44
N PRO A 289 -2.47 13.87 15.09
CA PRO A 289 -2.39 15.12 14.31
C PRO A 289 -3.61 16.03 14.48
N ASN A 290 -4.68 15.54 15.12
CA ASN A 290 -5.95 16.25 15.27
C ASN A 290 -6.08 16.97 16.63
N THR A 291 -5.14 16.76 17.55
CA THR A 291 -5.08 17.49 18.81
C THR A 291 -4.56 18.92 18.61
N VAL A 292 -4.99 19.86 19.46
CA VAL A 292 -4.62 21.29 19.37
C VAL A 292 -4.10 21.79 20.73
N PRO A 293 -2.78 22.03 20.89
CA PRO A 293 -1.72 21.73 19.92
C PRO A 293 -1.56 20.21 19.68
N PRO A 294 -0.94 19.79 18.57
CA PRO A 294 -0.60 18.39 18.34
C PRO A 294 0.17 17.80 19.53
N ASP A 295 -0.18 16.57 19.92
CA ASP A 295 0.29 15.90 21.14
C ASP A 295 1.20 14.70 20.80
N PRO A 296 2.51 14.93 20.60
CA PRO A 296 3.47 13.84 20.45
C PRO A 296 3.80 13.23 21.82
N ASP A 297 3.49 11.94 21.97
CA ASP A 297 3.88 11.14 23.13
C ASP A 297 5.04 10.20 22.75
N CYS A 298 6.10 10.21 23.55
CA CYS A 298 7.28 9.36 23.36
C CYS A 298 7.29 8.29 24.44
N ILE A 299 6.71 7.15 24.10
CA ILE A 299 6.53 6.03 25.02
C ILE A 299 7.85 5.27 25.13
N SER A 300 8.35 5.09 26.35
CA SER A 300 9.62 4.41 26.62
C SER A 300 9.53 2.91 26.33
N ILE A 301 9.92 2.51 25.12
CA ILE A 301 10.04 1.11 24.68
C ILE A 301 11.45 0.89 24.13
N VAL A 302 12.21 0.02 24.81
CA VAL A 302 13.63 -0.22 24.48
C VAL A 302 13.75 -0.97 23.15
N ASN A 303 14.68 -0.54 22.29
CA ASN A 303 14.90 -1.07 20.94
C ASN A 303 13.61 -1.25 20.11
N SER A 304 12.69 -0.29 20.17
CA SER A 304 11.44 -0.30 19.39
C SER A 304 11.71 -0.46 17.89
N TYR A 305 11.08 -1.45 17.24
CA TYR A 305 11.39 -1.81 15.85
C TYR A 305 10.18 -1.91 14.92
N GLY A 306 9.51 -3.06 14.90
CA GLY A 306 8.35 -3.34 14.06
C GLY A 306 7.06 -2.96 14.77
N LEU A 307 6.04 -2.58 13.99
CA LEU A 307 4.73 -2.19 14.49
C LEU A 307 3.64 -2.93 13.72
N ALA A 308 2.62 -3.36 14.44
CA ALA A 308 1.37 -3.88 13.90
C ALA A 308 0.19 -3.39 14.76
N VAL A 309 -0.99 -3.39 14.17
CA VAL A 309 -2.25 -3.02 14.84
C VAL A 309 -3.12 -4.27 14.90
N ASP A 310 -3.83 -4.52 16.01
CA ASP A 310 -4.86 -5.57 16.10
C ASP A 310 -6.27 -5.03 15.83
N THR A 311 -7.28 -5.88 15.68
CA THR A 311 -8.64 -5.47 15.28
C THR A 311 -9.39 -4.65 16.33
N LEU A 312 -8.81 -4.49 17.53
CA LEU A 312 -9.27 -3.59 18.59
C LEU A 312 -8.48 -2.27 18.63
N GLY A 313 -7.53 -2.08 17.71
CA GLY A 313 -6.69 -0.88 17.63
C GLY A 313 -5.47 -0.90 18.57
N ASN A 314 -5.20 -2.01 19.26
CA ASN A 314 -3.99 -2.09 20.08
C ASN A 314 -2.75 -2.19 19.19
N ILE A 315 -1.66 -1.62 19.68
CA ILE A 315 -0.38 -1.60 18.99
C ILE A 315 0.51 -2.71 19.54
N TRP A 316 1.03 -3.54 18.65
CA TRP A 316 2.07 -4.52 18.94
C TRP A 316 3.41 -4.01 18.44
N ASN A 317 4.39 -3.93 19.35
CA ASN A 317 5.73 -3.45 19.05
C ASN A 317 6.79 -4.50 19.40
N SER A 318 7.56 -4.91 18.40
CA SER A 318 8.72 -5.78 18.60
C SER A 318 9.92 -4.99 19.11
N GLN A 319 10.73 -5.64 19.96
CA GLN A 319 11.91 -5.04 20.57
C GLN A 319 13.16 -5.81 20.16
N PHE A 320 13.97 -5.20 19.28
CA PHE A 320 14.97 -5.91 18.47
C PHE A 320 15.95 -6.78 19.25
N GLN A 321 16.43 -6.33 20.41
CA GLN A 321 17.42 -7.04 21.23
C GLN A 321 16.91 -7.44 22.62
N GLN A 322 15.59 -7.32 22.85
CA GLN A 322 15.00 -7.58 24.16
C GLN A 322 14.36 -8.97 24.27
N GLN A 323 14.22 -9.69 23.15
CA GLN A 323 13.52 -10.98 23.08
C GLN A 323 12.05 -10.89 23.53
N THR A 324 11.46 -9.71 23.30
CA THR A 324 10.10 -9.39 23.72
C THR A 324 9.32 -8.64 22.65
N VAL A 325 8.00 -8.73 22.76
CA VAL A 325 7.02 -7.89 22.06
C VAL A 325 6.11 -7.24 23.11
N THR A 326 5.78 -5.96 22.95
CA THR A 326 4.92 -5.22 23.88
C THR A 326 3.61 -4.87 23.19
N LYS A 327 2.49 -5.10 23.89
CA LYS A 327 1.15 -4.68 23.48
C LYS A 327 0.78 -3.39 24.20
N LEU A 328 0.29 -2.40 23.46
CA LEU A 328 -0.15 -1.10 23.97
C LEU A 328 -1.60 -0.84 23.55
N CYS A 329 -2.39 -0.20 24.41
CA CYS A 329 -3.71 0.28 24.02
C CYS A 329 -3.60 1.52 23.12
N PRO A 330 -4.67 1.91 22.40
CA PRO A 330 -4.67 3.10 21.53
C PRO A 330 -4.27 4.41 22.23
N ALA A 331 -4.44 4.47 23.56
CA ALA A 331 -4.06 5.63 24.37
C ALA A 331 -2.55 5.66 24.75
N GLY A 332 -1.75 4.66 24.37
CA GLY A 332 -0.32 4.58 24.71
C GLY A 332 0.00 3.80 25.98
N GLY A 333 -1.01 3.30 26.70
CA GLY A 333 -0.81 2.48 27.89
C GLY A 333 -0.30 1.08 27.56
N ILE A 334 0.78 0.63 28.22
CA ILE A 334 1.29 -0.74 28.07
C ILE A 334 0.29 -1.73 28.71
N LEU A 335 -0.24 -2.64 27.89
CA LEU A 335 -1.14 -3.71 28.31
C LEU A 335 -0.39 -4.98 28.74
N GLY A 336 0.77 -5.23 28.13
CA GLY A 336 1.59 -6.39 28.46
C GLY A 336 2.88 -6.44 27.66
N THR A 337 3.84 -7.22 28.16
CA THR A 337 5.10 -7.54 27.45
C THR A 337 5.28 -9.04 27.49
N PHE A 338 5.54 -9.63 26.33
CA PHE A 338 5.46 -11.06 26.08
C PHE A 338 6.75 -11.53 25.39
N PRO A 339 7.16 -12.80 25.55
CA PRO A 339 8.31 -13.32 24.83
C PRO A 339 8.05 -13.37 23.33
N SER A 340 9.04 -12.95 22.55
CA SER A 340 8.95 -12.95 21.08
C SER A 340 9.28 -14.31 20.44
N GLY A 341 9.66 -15.31 21.24
CA GLY A 341 10.02 -16.66 20.75
C GLY A 341 11.39 -16.77 20.08
N GLY A 342 12.21 -15.73 20.14
CA GLY A 342 13.57 -15.71 19.61
C GLY A 342 14.29 -14.39 19.83
N ASP A 343 15.48 -14.27 19.26
CA ASP A 343 16.34 -13.08 19.33
C ASP A 343 16.39 -12.32 17.99
N GLY A 344 16.64 -11.02 18.05
CA GLY A 344 16.63 -10.16 16.87
C GLY A 344 15.22 -9.85 16.35
N SER A 345 14.24 -9.59 17.22
CA SER A 345 12.82 -9.43 16.86
C SER A 345 12.59 -8.17 16.02
N ARG A 346 12.40 -8.33 14.70
CA ARG A 346 12.21 -7.23 13.73
C ARG A 346 10.75 -7.07 13.33
N GLY A 347 10.33 -7.62 12.19
CA GLY A 347 8.95 -7.51 11.72
C GLY A 347 7.95 -8.14 12.67
N VAL A 348 6.78 -7.53 12.78
CA VAL A 348 5.61 -8.05 13.49
C VAL A 348 4.37 -7.81 12.64
N VAL A 349 3.42 -8.74 12.64
CA VAL A 349 2.10 -8.60 12.01
C VAL A 349 1.05 -9.27 12.88
N VAL A 350 -0.20 -8.83 12.76
CA VAL A 350 -1.36 -9.42 13.45
C VAL A 350 -2.29 -10.04 12.42
N THR A 351 -2.77 -11.26 12.67
CA THR A 351 -3.77 -11.92 11.83
C THR A 351 -5.18 -11.40 12.15
N PRO A 352 -5.94 -10.87 11.18
CA PRO A 352 -7.26 -10.28 11.47
C PRO A 352 -8.36 -11.26 11.91
N GLU A 353 -8.10 -12.56 11.86
CA GLU A 353 -9.06 -13.61 12.23
C GLU A 353 -9.18 -13.82 13.74
N ASP A 354 -8.04 -13.81 14.41
CA ASP A 354 -7.83 -14.21 15.81
C ASP A 354 -7.04 -13.17 16.62
N ASP A 355 -6.53 -12.11 15.96
CA ASP A 355 -5.60 -11.13 16.51
C ASP A 355 -4.26 -11.74 16.99
N ASP A 356 -3.91 -12.93 16.48
CA ASP A 356 -2.65 -13.56 16.82
C ASP A 356 -1.46 -12.83 16.17
N VAL A 357 -0.32 -12.89 16.86
CA VAL A 357 0.85 -12.07 16.57
C VAL A 357 1.95 -12.95 16.01
N TRP A 358 2.48 -12.55 14.86
CA TRP A 358 3.58 -13.23 14.19
C TRP A 358 4.83 -12.37 14.22
N ILE A 359 5.94 -12.90 14.74
CA ILE A 359 7.17 -12.14 15.00
C ILE A 359 8.35 -12.77 14.27
N ALA A 360 9.03 -12.00 13.42
CA ALA A 360 10.27 -12.41 12.76
C ALA A 360 11.48 -12.18 13.67
N ASN A 361 12.17 -13.26 14.06
CA ASN A 361 13.35 -13.21 14.93
C ASN A 361 14.63 -13.44 14.11
N SER A 362 15.25 -12.34 13.69
CA SER A 362 16.37 -12.32 12.75
C SER A 362 17.55 -13.18 13.20
N PHE A 363 17.95 -13.10 14.47
CA PHE A 363 19.13 -13.80 14.96
C PHE A 363 18.85 -15.28 15.28
N SER A 364 17.59 -15.63 15.52
CA SER A 364 17.15 -17.01 15.73
C SER A 364 16.70 -17.74 14.46
N ASN A 365 16.62 -17.05 13.31
CA ASN A 365 16.17 -17.60 12.03
C ASN A 365 14.79 -18.30 12.12
N ASN A 366 13.88 -17.71 12.91
CA ASN A 366 12.55 -18.24 13.11
C ASN A 366 11.47 -17.15 13.02
N VAL A 367 10.24 -17.58 12.82
CA VAL A 367 9.04 -16.77 13.05
C VAL A 367 8.28 -17.39 14.21
N ALA A 368 7.94 -16.60 15.22
CA ALA A 368 7.12 -17.04 16.34
C ALA A 368 5.64 -16.75 16.09
N HIS A 369 4.79 -17.65 16.58
CA HIS A 369 3.33 -17.51 16.61
C HIS A 369 2.89 -17.36 18.06
N LEU A 370 2.34 -16.18 18.39
CA LEU A 370 1.95 -15.77 19.72
C LEU A 370 0.44 -15.48 19.74
N PRO A 371 -0.36 -16.18 20.57
CA PRO A 371 -1.76 -15.84 20.75
C PRO A 371 -1.97 -14.40 21.19
N ASN A 372 -3.09 -13.80 20.82
CA ASN A 372 -3.44 -12.44 21.24
C ASN A 372 -3.45 -12.26 22.78
N GLU A 373 -3.76 -13.31 23.55
CA GLU A 373 -3.70 -13.33 25.02
C GLU A 373 -2.26 -13.22 25.55
N GLY A 374 -1.29 -13.43 24.67
CA GLY A 374 0.12 -13.12 24.89
C GLY A 374 0.95 -14.23 25.53
N GLN A 375 0.39 -15.37 25.97
CA GLN A 375 1.14 -16.58 26.35
C GLN A 375 0.23 -17.81 26.55
N PRO A 376 0.75 -19.05 26.40
CA PRO A 376 2.08 -19.40 25.91
C PRO A 376 2.21 -19.18 24.39
N LEU A 377 3.44 -19.19 23.86
CA LEU A 377 3.65 -19.27 22.40
C LEU A 377 3.02 -20.55 21.84
N GLU A 378 2.33 -20.44 20.70
CA GLU A 378 1.82 -21.62 19.98
C GLU A 378 2.93 -22.36 19.26
N ALA A 379 3.81 -21.62 18.58
CA ALA A 379 4.87 -22.21 17.78
C ALA A 379 6.05 -21.26 17.57
N THR A 380 7.19 -21.86 17.20
CA THR A 380 8.33 -21.19 16.57
C THR A 380 8.67 -21.96 15.30
N VAL A 381 8.50 -21.33 14.15
CA VAL A 381 8.70 -21.94 12.82
C VAL A 381 10.08 -21.56 12.32
N SER A 382 10.94 -22.54 12.04
CA SER A 382 12.25 -22.27 11.43
C SER A 382 12.09 -21.82 9.98
N VAL A 383 12.76 -20.73 9.60
CA VAL A 383 12.67 -20.12 8.26
C VAL A 383 14.07 -19.91 7.67
N GLY A 384 14.18 -19.07 6.63
CA GLY A 384 15.47 -18.71 6.05
C GLY A 384 16.34 -17.87 7.00
N TYR A 385 17.57 -17.61 6.58
CA TYR A 385 18.51 -16.80 7.36
C TYR A 385 18.11 -15.33 7.44
N GLU A 386 18.14 -14.80 8.66
CA GLU A 386 17.84 -13.42 9.02
C GLU A 386 16.46 -12.96 8.52
N PRO A 387 15.35 -13.53 9.02
CA PRO A 387 14.01 -13.05 8.71
C PRO A 387 13.84 -11.61 9.23
N THR A 388 13.38 -10.70 8.38
CA THR A 388 13.24 -9.27 8.74
C THR A 388 11.81 -8.77 8.64
N GLY A 389 11.08 -9.20 7.63
CA GLY A 389 9.67 -8.88 7.43
C GLY A 389 8.76 -10.06 7.67
N VAL A 390 7.57 -9.75 8.19
CA VAL A 390 6.45 -10.68 8.25
C VAL A 390 5.18 -9.92 7.85
N ALA A 391 4.32 -10.54 7.05
CA ALA A 391 3.03 -10.00 6.63
C ALA A 391 1.98 -11.12 6.54
N VAL A 392 0.70 -10.74 6.56
CA VAL A 392 -0.44 -11.63 6.36
C VAL A 392 -1.10 -11.33 5.02
N ASP A 393 -1.43 -12.35 4.23
CA ASP A 393 -2.22 -12.16 3.01
C ASP A 393 -3.73 -12.27 3.25
N SER A 394 -4.53 -11.97 2.23
CA SER A 394 -6.00 -11.96 2.35
C SER A 394 -6.59 -13.34 2.65
N THR A 395 -5.83 -14.41 2.46
CA THR A 395 -6.23 -15.79 2.77
C THR A 395 -5.84 -16.21 4.19
N GLY A 396 -5.15 -15.32 4.93
CA GLY A 396 -4.66 -15.56 6.29
C GLY A 396 -3.29 -16.23 6.35
N LYS A 397 -2.59 -16.40 5.22
CA LYS A 397 -1.26 -17.02 5.23
C LYS A 397 -0.19 -16.00 5.60
N ILE A 398 0.86 -16.49 6.25
CA ILE A 398 1.94 -15.64 6.78
C ILE A 398 3.13 -15.69 5.85
N TRP A 399 3.58 -14.53 5.38
CA TRP A 399 4.72 -14.39 4.49
C TRP A 399 5.91 -13.84 5.25
N VAL A 400 7.10 -14.40 5.01
CA VAL A 400 8.34 -13.99 5.65
C VAL A 400 9.41 -13.67 4.62
N THR A 401 10.08 -12.53 4.77
CA THR A 401 11.24 -12.13 3.96
C THR A 401 12.53 -12.39 4.72
N ASN A 402 13.44 -13.15 4.12
CA ASN A 402 14.71 -13.56 4.74
C ASN A 402 15.87 -12.79 4.09
N LEU A 403 16.40 -11.79 4.80
CA LEU A 403 17.39 -10.84 4.29
C LEU A 403 18.66 -11.55 3.82
N SER A 404 19.31 -12.28 4.72
CA SER A 404 20.59 -12.94 4.43
C SER A 404 20.42 -14.15 3.50
N ALA A 405 19.27 -14.85 3.56
CA ALA A 405 18.97 -15.93 2.63
C ALA A 405 18.46 -15.47 1.25
N ASN A 406 18.17 -14.18 1.08
CA ASN A 406 17.68 -13.58 -0.16
C ASN A 406 16.46 -14.31 -0.75
N ASN A 407 15.51 -14.67 0.11
CA ASN A 407 14.32 -15.40 -0.31
C ASN A 407 13.09 -15.04 0.51
N VAL A 408 11.95 -15.52 0.05
CA VAL A 408 10.66 -15.42 0.73
C VAL A 408 10.14 -16.82 1.02
N ALA A 409 9.44 -17.00 2.14
CA ALA A 409 8.68 -18.22 2.41
C ALA A 409 7.28 -17.89 2.91
N ARG A 410 6.36 -18.84 2.83
CA ARG A 410 5.01 -18.75 3.39
C ARG A 410 4.80 -19.83 4.43
N ILE A 411 4.16 -19.45 5.52
CA ILE A 411 3.80 -20.30 6.64
C ILE A 411 2.27 -20.45 6.63
N ASP A 412 1.82 -21.69 6.81
CA ASP A 412 0.43 -21.99 7.12
C ASP A 412 0.23 -21.81 8.64
N PRO A 413 -0.63 -20.85 9.08
CA PRO A 413 -0.85 -20.61 10.50
C PRO A 413 -1.52 -21.81 11.20
N VAL A 414 -2.29 -22.63 10.48
CA VAL A 414 -2.99 -23.78 11.07
C VAL A 414 -2.02 -24.91 11.40
N THR A 415 -1.03 -25.15 10.54
CA THR A 415 -0.05 -26.23 10.74
C THR A 415 1.26 -25.74 11.36
N ASN A 416 1.45 -24.42 11.50
CA ASN A 416 2.67 -23.78 11.96
C ASN A 416 3.92 -24.28 11.20
N SER A 417 3.81 -24.37 9.87
CA SER A 417 4.88 -24.87 9.02
C SER A 417 4.94 -24.14 7.69
N ILE A 418 6.13 -24.12 7.06
CA ILE A 418 6.29 -23.59 5.71
C ILE A 418 5.50 -24.46 4.72
N ASP A 419 4.60 -23.83 3.97
CA ASP A 419 3.78 -24.48 2.92
C ASP A 419 4.15 -24.03 1.49
N LEU A 420 4.97 -22.98 1.36
CA LEU A 420 5.49 -22.47 0.09
C LEU A 420 6.88 -21.84 0.27
N GLY A 421 7.78 -22.10 -0.67
CA GLY A 421 9.13 -21.54 -0.71
C GLY A 421 10.24 -22.53 -0.34
N PRO A 422 11.51 -22.08 -0.35
CA PRO A 422 11.93 -20.69 -0.53
C PRO A 422 11.71 -20.19 -1.96
N ILE A 423 11.12 -19.02 -2.11
CA ILE A 423 11.05 -18.26 -3.36
C ILE A 423 12.33 -17.43 -3.45
N ASN A 424 13.24 -17.84 -4.31
CA ASN A 424 14.56 -17.23 -4.43
C ASN A 424 14.48 -15.86 -5.13
N LEU A 425 15.07 -14.84 -4.52
CA LEU A 425 15.14 -13.50 -5.08
C LEU A 425 16.49 -13.17 -5.71
N ASN A 426 17.50 -14.06 -5.63
CA ASN A 426 18.82 -13.80 -6.22
C ASN A 426 18.81 -13.91 -7.75
N LEU A 427 19.48 -12.96 -8.39
CA LEU A 427 19.78 -12.99 -9.82
C LEU A 427 21.13 -13.63 -10.12
N ASP A 428 22.08 -13.54 -9.18
CA ASP A 428 23.42 -14.11 -9.30
C ASP A 428 23.63 -15.22 -8.26
N PRO A 429 23.88 -16.48 -8.68
CA PRO A 429 24.19 -17.57 -7.76
C PRO A 429 25.54 -17.40 -7.04
N PHE A 430 26.40 -16.46 -7.46
CA PHE A 430 27.73 -16.22 -6.90
C PHE A 430 27.80 -15.06 -5.89
N GLN A 431 26.66 -14.45 -5.52
CA GLN A 431 26.54 -13.42 -4.47
C GLN A 431 27.61 -12.31 -4.58
N SER A 432 27.79 -11.73 -5.75
CA SER A 432 28.47 -10.43 -5.80
C SER A 432 27.63 -9.41 -5.01
N TRP A 433 28.28 -8.53 -4.24
CA TRP A 433 27.63 -7.52 -3.38
C TRP A 433 26.65 -6.60 -4.12
N HIS A 434 26.66 -6.62 -5.47
CA HIS A 434 25.80 -5.84 -6.36
C HIS A 434 24.67 -6.66 -7.02
N GLY A 435 24.48 -7.94 -6.67
CA GLY A 435 23.46 -8.83 -7.25
C GLY A 435 22.50 -9.49 -6.26
N ALA A 436 22.76 -9.37 -4.95
CA ALA A 436 21.90 -9.90 -3.89
C ALA A 436 20.62 -9.05 -3.75
N ALA A 437 19.48 -9.69 -3.57
CA ALA A 437 18.22 -8.98 -3.36
C ALA A 437 18.24 -8.12 -2.09
N GLY A 438 18.76 -8.67 -0.99
CA GLY A 438 18.74 -8.06 0.33
C GLY A 438 17.33 -7.62 0.73
N PRO A 439 16.35 -8.54 0.81
CA PRO A 439 14.97 -8.18 1.10
C PRO A 439 14.88 -7.62 2.52
N TYR A 440 14.71 -6.31 2.61
CA TYR A 440 14.72 -5.57 3.86
C TYR A 440 13.46 -4.74 3.91
N ASN A 441 12.36 -5.34 4.37
CA ASN A 441 11.13 -4.61 4.63
C ASN A 441 10.31 -5.33 5.68
N TYR A 442 9.62 -4.53 6.46
CA TYR A 442 8.58 -4.85 7.43
C TYR A 442 7.56 -3.69 7.33
N SER A 443 6.43 -3.70 8.05
CA SER A 443 5.18 -2.98 7.69
C SER A 443 4.26 -3.79 6.77
N ASP A 444 3.19 -3.16 6.30
CA ASP A 444 2.12 -3.76 5.50
C ASP A 444 2.56 -4.05 4.06
N MET A 445 3.15 -5.24 3.85
CA MET A 445 3.62 -5.67 2.52
C MET A 445 2.49 -6.13 1.57
N THR A 446 1.27 -6.31 2.08
CA THR A 446 0.13 -6.90 1.36
C THR A 446 -1.08 -5.98 1.30
N GLY A 447 -1.18 -4.98 2.17
CA GLY A 447 -2.33 -4.08 2.33
C GLY A 447 -3.42 -4.62 3.23
N VAL A 448 -3.26 -5.83 3.76
CA VAL A 448 -4.28 -6.49 4.57
C VAL A 448 -4.45 -5.80 5.92
N ASN A 449 -3.39 -5.24 6.50
CA ASN A 449 -3.52 -4.51 7.77
C ASN A 449 -4.39 -3.26 7.60
N LEU A 450 -4.19 -2.51 6.50
CA LEU A 450 -5.02 -1.36 6.19
C LEU A 450 -6.51 -1.75 6.05
N TYR A 451 -6.78 -2.82 5.29
CA TYR A 451 -8.13 -3.25 4.93
C TYR A 451 -8.90 -4.05 5.99
N ALA A 452 -8.21 -4.83 6.81
CA ALA A 452 -8.85 -5.74 7.76
C ALA A 452 -8.90 -5.16 9.17
N THR A 453 -8.01 -4.22 9.48
CA THR A 453 -7.70 -3.84 10.86
C THR A 453 -7.82 -2.33 11.11
N ILE A 454 -7.23 -1.51 10.24
CA ILE A 454 -7.17 -0.05 10.44
C ILE A 454 -8.45 0.62 9.92
N ALA A 455 -8.76 0.45 8.64
CA ALA A 455 -9.87 1.12 8.00
C ALA A 455 -10.56 0.14 7.05
N PRO A 456 -11.50 -0.69 7.57
CA PRO A 456 -12.21 -1.61 6.71
C PRO A 456 -12.91 -0.86 5.60
N ALA A 457 -12.41 -1.08 4.40
CA ALA A 457 -12.80 -0.36 3.21
C ALA A 457 -13.02 -1.34 2.07
N GLY A 458 -13.57 -0.82 0.99
CA GLY A 458 -13.57 -1.52 -0.28
C GLY A 458 -13.76 -0.54 -1.43
N VAL A 459 -13.19 -0.90 -2.57
CA VAL A 459 -13.18 -0.09 -3.78
C VAL A 459 -13.91 -0.82 -4.89
N TRP A 460 -14.80 -0.10 -5.58
CA TRP A 460 -15.44 -0.53 -6.81
C TRP A 460 -15.10 0.48 -7.91
N THR A 461 -14.57 -0.01 -9.02
CA THR A 461 -14.20 0.82 -10.16
C THR A 461 -14.92 0.33 -11.41
N VAL A 462 -15.49 1.23 -12.19
CA VAL A 462 -16.17 0.90 -13.44
C VAL A 462 -15.86 1.93 -14.52
N VAL A 463 -15.87 1.49 -15.78
CA VAL A 463 -15.75 2.37 -16.95
C VAL A 463 -17.10 2.39 -17.67
N ALA A 464 -17.68 3.57 -17.82
CA ALA A 464 -18.83 3.83 -18.67
C ALA A 464 -18.35 4.31 -20.05
N ASP A 465 -18.97 3.81 -21.11
CA ASP A 465 -18.70 4.19 -22.50
C ASP A 465 -19.93 4.92 -23.06
N SER A 466 -19.72 6.15 -23.53
CA SER A 466 -20.76 6.95 -24.19
C SER A 466 -20.99 6.57 -25.66
N GLY A 467 -20.00 5.93 -26.27
CA GLY A 467 -19.92 5.63 -27.70
C GLY A 467 -19.42 6.80 -28.57
N ASP A 468 -19.20 7.99 -27.98
CA ASP A 468 -18.86 9.21 -28.71
C ASP A 468 -17.62 9.92 -28.11
N VAL A 469 -16.61 10.14 -28.96
CA VAL A 469 -15.41 10.91 -28.64
C VAL A 469 -15.77 12.35 -28.26
N GLY A 470 -15.17 12.86 -27.18
CA GLY A 470 -15.37 14.21 -26.68
C GLY A 470 -16.69 14.40 -25.92
N THR A 471 -17.32 13.31 -25.45
CA THR A 471 -18.53 13.39 -24.63
C THR A 471 -18.27 14.18 -23.35
N VAL A 472 -19.10 15.19 -23.09
CA VAL A 472 -19.08 15.97 -21.85
C VAL A 472 -20.05 15.34 -20.86
N TRP A 473 -19.52 14.82 -19.75
CA TRP A 473 -20.32 14.21 -18.69
C TRP A 473 -20.92 15.31 -17.81
N ASP A 474 -22.25 15.29 -17.62
CA ASP A 474 -22.96 16.35 -16.88
C ASP A 474 -22.98 16.09 -15.38
N ARG A 475 -23.46 14.91 -14.96
CA ARG A 475 -23.63 14.57 -13.53
C ARG A 475 -23.40 13.10 -13.24
N ILE A 476 -22.87 12.84 -12.05
CA ILE A 476 -22.88 11.54 -11.39
C ILE A 476 -23.74 11.70 -10.13
N HIS A 477 -24.76 10.86 -9.99
CA HIS A 477 -25.64 10.85 -8.84
C HIS A 477 -25.62 9.48 -8.19
N TRP A 478 -25.61 9.46 -6.86
CA TRP A 478 -25.91 8.26 -6.11
C TRP A 478 -26.89 8.52 -4.98
N ALA A 479 -27.67 7.49 -4.67
CA ALA A 479 -28.36 7.36 -3.40
C ALA A 479 -27.71 6.19 -2.64
N ALA A 480 -27.43 6.41 -1.36
CA ALA A 480 -26.83 5.42 -0.49
C ALA A 480 -27.34 5.63 0.94
N THR A 481 -27.70 4.55 1.61
CA THR A 481 -27.88 4.54 3.06
C THR A 481 -26.59 4.03 3.67
N ILE A 482 -25.77 4.92 4.21
CA ILE A 482 -24.49 4.56 4.81
C ILE A 482 -24.68 4.54 6.32
N GLY A 483 -24.38 3.39 6.95
CA GLY A 483 -24.38 3.23 8.39
C GLY A 483 -23.24 4.00 9.06
N ALA A 484 -22.50 3.34 9.95
CA ALA A 484 -21.32 3.92 10.60
C ALA A 484 -20.11 3.91 9.65
N GLY A 485 -20.13 4.74 8.60
CA GLY A 485 -19.08 4.79 7.58
C GLY A 485 -19.21 5.99 6.63
N THR A 486 -18.40 6.01 5.59
CA THR A 486 -18.39 7.05 4.55
C THR A 486 -18.37 6.46 3.14
N ILE A 487 -18.76 7.27 2.16
CA ILE A 487 -18.57 7.02 0.73
C ILE A 487 -17.74 8.14 0.15
N THR A 488 -16.78 7.77 -0.69
CA THR A 488 -16.06 8.70 -1.55
C THR A 488 -16.29 8.26 -2.98
N VAL A 489 -16.77 9.16 -3.83
CA VAL A 489 -16.94 8.92 -5.27
C VAL A 489 -16.00 9.85 -6.00
N GLN A 490 -15.20 9.27 -6.88
CA GLN A 490 -14.24 10.00 -7.69
C GLN A 490 -14.39 9.57 -9.15
N ALA A 491 -14.07 10.46 -10.09
CA ALA A 491 -14.10 10.10 -11.50
C ALA A 491 -13.02 10.78 -12.33
N ARG A 492 -12.72 10.17 -13.48
CA ARG A 492 -11.83 10.70 -14.53
C ARG A 492 -12.36 10.27 -15.89
N ALA A 493 -12.02 10.98 -16.96
CA ALA A 493 -12.52 10.69 -18.30
C ALA A 493 -11.44 10.88 -19.35
N ASP A 494 -11.51 10.08 -20.42
CA ASP A 494 -10.69 10.21 -21.62
C ASP A 494 -11.43 9.64 -22.84
N ASN A 495 -10.94 9.92 -24.05
CA ASN A 495 -11.42 9.28 -25.28
C ASN A 495 -10.90 7.86 -25.48
N GLU A 496 -9.86 7.46 -24.77
CA GLU A 496 -9.24 6.15 -24.88
C GLU A 496 -9.15 5.50 -23.49
N THR A 497 -9.47 4.21 -23.39
CA THR A 497 -9.48 3.53 -22.07
C THR A 497 -8.10 3.39 -21.44
N TYR A 498 -7.04 3.38 -22.25
CA TYR A 498 -5.65 3.30 -21.77
C TYR A 498 -5.13 4.66 -21.27
N ASP A 499 -5.61 5.77 -21.84
CA ASP A 499 -5.25 7.13 -21.44
C ASP A 499 -5.98 7.61 -20.18
N LEU A 500 -7.01 6.88 -19.72
CA LEU A 500 -7.66 7.13 -18.42
C LEU A 500 -6.62 7.26 -17.30
N GLY A 501 -5.57 6.44 -17.36
CA GLY A 501 -4.41 6.43 -16.49
C GLY A 501 -3.74 7.78 -16.27
N GLU A 502 -3.65 8.59 -17.32
CA GLU A 502 -2.98 9.90 -17.31
C GLU A 502 -3.75 10.95 -16.50
N HIS A 503 -5.06 10.73 -16.33
CA HIS A 503 -5.93 11.67 -15.65
C HIS A 503 -6.03 11.38 -14.17
N ARG A 504 -6.04 12.46 -13.40
CA ARG A 504 -6.35 12.43 -11.99
C ARG A 504 -7.85 12.18 -11.81
N TYR A 505 -8.18 11.28 -10.89
CA TYR A 505 -9.48 11.31 -10.24
C TYR A 505 -9.74 12.68 -9.64
N ILE A 506 -10.96 13.18 -9.85
CA ILE A 506 -11.52 14.32 -9.12
C ILE A 506 -12.61 13.82 -8.19
N ASP A 507 -12.72 14.43 -7.01
CA ASP A 507 -13.82 14.15 -6.08
C ASP A 507 -15.15 14.64 -6.67
N ILE A 508 -16.17 13.81 -6.51
CA ILE A 508 -17.50 14.04 -7.05
C ILE A 508 -18.46 14.20 -5.87
N GLU A 509 -19.28 15.25 -5.93
CA GLU A 509 -20.43 15.43 -5.05
C GLU A 509 -21.72 14.98 -5.74
N SER A 510 -22.61 14.31 -4.98
CA SER A 510 -23.77 13.64 -5.58
C SER A 510 -24.71 14.66 -6.22
N ASN A 511 -25.03 14.42 -7.50
CA ASN A 511 -25.95 15.25 -8.29
C ASN A 511 -25.49 16.69 -8.50
N GLU A 512 -24.23 17.03 -8.23
CA GLU A 512 -23.68 18.32 -8.61
C GLU A 512 -23.29 18.33 -10.10
N ALA A 513 -23.39 19.51 -10.72
CA ALA A 513 -23.00 19.67 -12.12
C ALA A 513 -21.48 19.67 -12.27
N LEU A 514 -20.96 18.83 -13.16
CA LEU A 514 -19.52 18.68 -13.40
C LEU A 514 -18.92 19.85 -14.19
N ASN A 515 -19.74 20.72 -14.78
CA ASN A 515 -19.32 21.94 -15.48
C ASN A 515 -18.18 21.70 -16.52
N CYS A 516 -18.28 20.60 -17.27
CA CYS A 516 -17.29 20.15 -18.27
C CYS A 516 -15.95 19.66 -17.70
N ALA A 517 -15.82 19.43 -16.40
CA ALA A 517 -14.58 18.92 -15.79
C ALA A 517 -14.20 17.51 -16.29
N LEU A 518 -15.18 16.72 -16.74
CA LEU A 518 -14.97 15.37 -17.27
C LEU A 518 -15.44 15.30 -18.73
N THR A 519 -14.48 15.23 -19.65
CA THR A 519 -14.73 15.17 -21.10
C THR A 519 -13.95 14.01 -21.71
N GLY A 520 -14.64 13.10 -22.40
CA GLY A 520 -14.06 11.91 -22.99
C GLY A 520 -15.13 10.86 -23.32
N GLN A 521 -14.87 9.99 -24.30
CA GLN A 521 -15.76 8.86 -24.61
C GLN A 521 -16.00 7.97 -23.39
N PHE A 522 -14.95 7.69 -22.62
CA PHE A 522 -14.95 6.82 -21.46
C PHE A 522 -14.91 7.63 -20.17
N LEU A 523 -15.75 7.25 -19.19
CA LEU A 523 -15.75 7.78 -17.84
C LEU A 523 -15.43 6.65 -16.87
N GLN A 524 -14.30 6.75 -16.18
CA GLN A 524 -13.96 5.85 -15.09
C GLN A 524 -14.46 6.43 -13.77
N ILE A 525 -15.26 5.64 -13.05
CA ILE A 525 -15.81 5.98 -11.74
C ILE A 525 -15.17 5.06 -10.71
N ARG A 526 -14.67 5.64 -9.63
CA ARG A 526 -14.14 4.95 -8.45
C ARG A 526 -15.05 5.26 -7.27
N VAL A 527 -15.55 4.22 -6.61
CA VAL A 527 -16.36 4.32 -5.40
C VAL A 527 -15.61 3.60 -4.28
N GLN A 528 -15.29 4.33 -3.22
CA GLN A 528 -14.72 3.77 -2.00
C GLN A 528 -15.75 3.82 -0.88
N LEU A 529 -16.02 2.68 -0.27
CA LEU A 529 -16.80 2.57 0.95
C LEU A 529 -15.84 2.37 2.11
N ASN A 530 -15.99 3.13 3.18
CA ASN A 530 -15.20 2.98 4.41
C ASN A 530 -16.13 2.75 5.60
N THR A 531 -15.74 1.91 6.55
CA THR A 531 -16.39 1.83 7.86
C THR A 531 -15.64 2.67 8.89
N ASN A 532 -16.34 3.11 9.93
CA ASN A 532 -15.71 3.64 11.14
C ASN A 532 -14.86 2.55 11.83
N CYS A 533 -13.97 2.97 12.73
CA CYS A 533 -13.32 2.08 13.69
C CYS A 533 -14.33 1.12 14.34
N ARG A 534 -13.93 -0.13 14.58
CA ARG A 534 -14.70 -1.01 15.48
C ARG A 534 -14.73 -0.34 16.85
N GLN A 535 -15.93 -0.10 17.39
CA GLN A 535 -16.08 0.42 18.75
C GLN A 535 -15.78 -0.70 19.76
N GLU A 536 -15.11 -0.32 20.85
CA GLU A 536 -14.82 -1.17 22.02
C GLU A 536 -16.07 -1.81 22.64
#